data_AF-A0A336L789-F1
#
_entry.id   AF-A0A336L789-F1
#
_cell.length_a   1.000
_cell.length_b   1.000
_cell.length_c   1.000
_cell.angle_alpha   90.00
_cell.angle_beta   90.00
_cell.angle_gamma   90.00
#
_symmetry.space_group_name_H-M   'P 1'
#
loop_
_entity.id
_entity.type
_entity.pdbx_description
1 polymer ?
#
loop_
_entity_poly.entity_id
_entity_poly.type
_entity_poly.pdbx_seq_one_letter_code
_entity_poly.pdbx_strand_id
1 'polypeptide(L)'
;MTSNTVPACLWLEKDTTPFELTILRPGHDKTETSYIPVRPYQNNICKHLRSKNENNMEAQQELLTKENYGCLSFIYGKTSCDFEDNRVIVQAIRKISETIVPFIVGIVDTNAECVENKPLIYSRIAYDIDWIRENMK
;
A
#
# COMPACT_ATOMS: atom_id res chain seq x y z
N MET A 1 -13.98 3.07 -23.30
CA MET A 1 -13.38 2.01 -22.45
C MET A 1 -13.27 0.76 -23.31
N THR A 2 -12.08 0.21 -23.45
CA THR A 2 -11.89 -1.12 -24.07
C THR A 2 -12.29 -2.21 -23.07
N SER A 3 -12.58 -3.43 -23.55
CA SER A 3 -13.08 -4.55 -22.72
C SER A 3 -12.17 -4.96 -21.55
N ASN A 4 -10.93 -4.47 -21.50
CA ASN A 4 -9.91 -4.91 -20.55
C ASN A 4 -9.48 -3.81 -19.56
N THR A 5 -10.19 -2.67 -19.51
CA THR A 5 -9.85 -1.57 -18.60
C THR A 5 -11.09 -1.07 -17.88
N VAL A 6 -11.08 -1.20 -16.55
CA VAL A 6 -12.15 -0.73 -15.66
C VAL A 6 -11.55 0.13 -14.54
N PRO A 7 -12.26 1.18 -14.09
CA PRO A 7 -11.83 1.92 -12.91
C PRO A 7 -11.90 1.02 -11.67
N ALA A 8 -10.98 1.21 -10.73
CA ALA A 8 -11.04 0.60 -9.41
C ALA A 8 -11.85 1.47 -8.44
N CYS A 9 -12.49 0.84 -7.45
CA CYS A 9 -13.13 1.58 -6.37
C CYS A 9 -12.06 2.15 -5.42
N LEU A 10 -12.38 3.26 -4.76
CA LEU A 10 -11.52 3.84 -3.72
C LEU A 10 -12.02 3.44 -2.34
N TRP A 11 -11.09 3.09 -1.45
CA TRP A 11 -11.39 2.83 -0.05
C TRP A 11 -11.67 4.15 0.68
N LEU A 12 -12.86 4.30 1.25
CA LEU A 12 -13.32 5.56 1.86
C LEU A 12 -13.18 5.59 3.39
N GLU A 13 -13.05 4.42 4.03
CA GLU A 13 -13.01 4.30 5.49
C GLU A 13 -11.63 4.69 6.02
N LYS A 14 -11.55 5.77 6.82
CA LYS A 14 -10.28 6.26 7.41
C LYS A 14 -9.83 5.42 8.60
N ASP A 15 -10.79 5.01 9.43
CA ASP A 15 -10.53 4.34 10.71
C ASP A 15 -10.28 2.84 10.58
N THR A 16 -10.54 2.27 9.39
CA THR A 16 -10.40 0.84 9.15
C THR A 16 -9.53 0.54 7.95
N THR A 17 -8.68 -0.48 8.09
CA THR A 17 -7.93 -1.07 6.98
C THR A 17 -8.38 -2.51 6.80
N PRO A 18 -8.68 -2.95 5.57
CA PRO A 18 -8.93 -4.35 5.29
C PRO A 18 -7.77 -5.23 5.77
N PHE A 19 -8.08 -6.38 6.37
CA PHE A 19 -7.06 -7.26 6.93
C PHE A 19 -6.24 -7.97 5.85
N GLU A 20 -6.89 -8.35 4.75
CA GLU A 20 -6.23 -8.98 3.60
C GLU A 20 -6.04 -7.95 2.50
N LEU A 21 -4.77 -7.75 2.16
CA LEU A 21 -4.33 -6.77 1.17
C LEU A 21 -3.41 -7.44 0.16
N THR A 22 -3.33 -6.86 -1.03
CA THR A 22 -2.42 -7.29 -2.08
C THR A 22 -1.71 -6.07 -2.63
N ILE A 23 -0.38 -6.15 -2.74
CA ILE A 23 0.40 -5.19 -3.50
C ILE A 23 0.30 -5.58 -4.97
N LEU A 24 -0.12 -4.64 -5.80
CA LEU A 24 -0.11 -4.71 -7.25
C LEU A 24 1.07 -3.89 -7.78
N ARG A 25 1.93 -4.52 -8.57
CA ARG A 25 3.03 -3.85 -9.28
C ARG A 25 3.26 -4.51 -10.64
N PRO A 26 3.92 -3.82 -11.59
CA PRO A 26 4.49 -4.49 -12.76
C PRO A 26 5.39 -5.65 -12.32
N GLY A 27 5.31 -6.78 -13.02
CA GLY A 27 6.24 -7.88 -12.88
C GLY A 27 7.63 -7.50 -13.37
N HIS A 28 8.61 -8.37 -13.11
CA HIS A 28 10.01 -8.11 -13.42
C HIS A 28 10.26 -7.86 -14.93
N ASP A 29 9.49 -8.53 -15.80
CA ASP A 29 9.52 -8.32 -17.25
C ASP A 29 8.60 -7.19 -17.74
N LYS A 30 7.87 -6.53 -16.83
CA LYS A 30 6.86 -5.48 -17.08
C LYS A 30 5.72 -5.88 -18.02
N THR A 31 5.58 -7.17 -18.36
CA THR A 31 4.50 -7.69 -19.20
C THR A 31 3.36 -8.27 -18.37
N GLU A 32 3.65 -8.78 -17.18
CA GLU A 32 2.66 -9.29 -16.24
C GLU A 32 2.48 -8.38 -15.02
N THR A 33 1.37 -8.56 -14.31
CA THR A 33 1.16 -7.91 -13.00
C THR A 33 1.55 -8.88 -11.89
N SER A 34 2.40 -8.45 -10.98
CA SER A 34 2.72 -9.19 -9.76
C SER A 34 1.73 -8.86 -8.65
N TYR A 35 1.25 -9.91 -7.98
CA TYR A 35 0.31 -9.85 -6.87
C TYR A 35 1.01 -10.36 -5.62
N ILE A 36 1.26 -9.48 -4.65
CA ILE A 36 1.99 -9.85 -3.44
C ILE A 36 1.07 -9.73 -2.23
N PRO A 37 0.70 -10.84 -1.56
CA PRO A 37 -0.19 -10.81 -0.42
C PRO A 37 0.49 -10.19 0.80
N VAL A 38 -0.17 -9.21 1.41
CA VAL A 38 0.33 -8.46 2.56
C VAL A 38 -0.77 -8.26 3.61
N ARG A 39 -0.37 -7.89 4.83
CA ARG A 39 -1.27 -7.56 5.94
C ARG A 39 -0.91 -6.25 6.59
N PRO A 40 -1.89 -5.47 7.05
CA PRO A 40 -1.61 -4.26 7.81
C PRO A 40 -0.95 -4.61 9.15
N TYR A 41 0.08 -3.86 9.50
CA TYR A 41 0.66 -3.83 10.84
C TYR A 41 0.24 -2.57 11.59
N GLN A 42 0.22 -2.67 12.92
CA GLN A 42 0.07 -1.49 13.76
C GLN A 42 1.30 -0.59 13.61
N ASN A 43 1.08 0.73 13.52
CA ASN A 43 2.15 1.69 13.27
C ASN A 43 3.24 1.68 14.37
N ASN A 44 2.88 1.39 15.63
CA ASN A 44 3.84 1.24 16.74
C ASN A 44 4.77 0.03 16.57
N ILE A 45 4.24 -1.13 16.17
CA ILE A 45 5.03 -2.33 15.87
C ILE A 45 5.94 -2.04 14.68
N CYS A 46 5.41 -1.40 13.64
CA CYS A 46 6.17 -1.01 12.46
C CYS A 46 7.37 -0.12 12.80
N LYS A 47 7.17 0.91 13.62
CA LYS A 47 8.24 1.79 14.12
C LYS A 47 9.35 0.99 14.80
N HIS A 48 8.98 0.07 15.69
CA HIS A 48 9.94 -0.76 16.41
C HIS A 48 10.71 -1.73 15.48
N LEU A 49 10.04 -2.31 14.50
CA LEU A 49 10.68 -3.22 13.53
C LEU A 49 11.66 -2.47 12.63
N ARG A 50 11.30 -1.24 12.24
CA ARG A 50 12.12 -0.38 11.40
C ARG A 50 13.33 0.21 12.16
N SER A 51 13.15 0.66 13.41
CA SER A 51 14.22 1.31 14.20
C SER A 51 15.42 0.42 14.55
N LYS A 52 15.29 -0.90 14.46
CA LYS A 52 16.34 -1.83 14.93
C LYS A 52 17.65 -1.80 14.15
N ASN A 53 17.74 -1.20 12.95
CA ASN A 53 18.90 -1.43 12.08
C ASN A 53 19.58 -0.20 11.43
N GLU A 54 19.07 1.03 11.44
CA GLU A 54 19.65 2.10 10.58
C GLU A 54 19.61 3.52 11.15
N ASN A 55 20.69 4.28 10.89
CA ASN A 55 20.97 5.61 11.45
C ASN A 55 20.20 6.78 10.79
N ASN A 56 19.33 6.52 9.80
CA ASN A 56 18.73 7.57 8.95
C ASN A 56 17.20 7.48 8.77
N MET A 57 16.49 6.86 9.71
CA MET A 57 15.05 6.59 9.57
C MET A 57 14.12 7.63 10.22
N GLU A 58 14.61 8.80 10.64
CA GLU A 58 13.81 9.76 11.40
C GLU A 58 12.58 10.24 10.61
N ALA A 59 12.76 10.60 9.35
CA ALA A 59 11.67 11.01 8.46
C ALA A 59 10.60 9.90 8.26
N GLN A 60 11.02 8.64 8.17
CA GLN A 60 10.10 7.51 7.97
C GLN A 60 9.37 7.14 9.27
N GLN A 61 10.04 7.28 10.42
CA GLN A 61 9.40 7.13 11.72
C GLN A 61 8.36 8.23 11.96
N GLU A 62 8.62 9.44 11.45
CA GLU A 62 7.65 10.53 11.43
C GLU A 62 6.43 10.19 10.56
N LEU A 63 6.58 9.58 9.38
CA LEU A 63 5.42 9.13 8.59
C LEU A 63 4.51 8.21 9.40
N LEU A 64 5.08 7.29 10.17
CA LEU A 64 4.32 6.36 11.01
C LEU A 64 3.68 7.02 12.25
N THR A 65 3.92 8.31 12.54
CA THR A 65 3.13 9.08 13.53
C THR A 65 1.85 9.64 12.92
N LYS A 66 1.79 9.78 11.59
CA LYS A 66 0.68 10.38 10.88
C LYS A 66 -0.37 9.33 10.55
N GLU A 67 -1.64 9.68 10.72
CA GLU A 67 -2.75 8.74 10.51
C GLU A 67 -2.97 8.39 9.04
N ASN A 68 -2.58 9.29 8.14
CA ASN A 68 -2.67 9.07 6.69
C ASN A 68 -1.64 8.07 6.15
N TYR A 69 -0.77 7.52 7.01
CA TYR A 69 0.13 6.44 6.66
C TYR A 69 -0.20 5.15 7.42
N GLY A 70 0.08 4.04 6.77
CA GLY A 70 0.00 2.72 7.37
C GLY A 70 1.25 1.91 7.08
N CYS A 71 1.27 0.71 7.65
CA CYS A 71 2.39 -0.20 7.50
C CYS A 71 1.92 -1.58 7.04
N LEU A 72 2.70 -2.24 6.17
CA LEU A 72 2.38 -3.53 5.57
C LEU A 72 3.47 -4.56 5.87
N SER A 73 3.04 -5.77 6.19
CA SER A 73 3.86 -6.95 6.37
C SER A 73 3.59 -7.96 5.26
N PHE A 74 4.63 -8.63 4.78
CA PHE A 74 4.47 -9.67 3.78
C PHE A 74 4.02 -10.95 4.47
N ILE A 75 3.06 -11.66 3.86
CA ILE A 75 2.59 -12.94 4.40
C ILE A 75 3.64 -14.04 4.15
N TYR A 76 4.33 -13.97 3.00
CA TYR A 76 5.35 -14.92 2.58
C TYR A 76 6.61 -14.21 2.11
N GLY A 77 7.77 -14.75 2.51
CA GLY A 77 9.07 -14.31 2.01
C GLY A 77 9.66 -13.06 2.67
N LYS A 78 10.80 -12.63 2.12
CA LYS A 78 11.54 -11.41 2.47
C LYS A 78 11.10 -10.27 1.56
N THR A 79 11.14 -9.03 2.04
CA THR A 79 10.88 -7.87 1.18
C THR A 79 12.03 -7.70 0.20
N SER A 80 11.75 -7.75 -1.11
CA SER A 80 12.71 -7.24 -2.09
C SER A 80 12.45 -5.75 -2.27
N CYS A 81 13.49 -4.93 -2.19
CA CYS A 81 13.40 -3.49 -2.47
C CYS A 81 13.35 -3.14 -3.95
N ASP A 82 12.92 -4.11 -4.76
CA ASP A 82 12.74 -4.01 -6.20
C ASP A 82 11.41 -3.30 -6.53
N PHE A 83 11.27 -2.06 -6.07
CA PHE A 83 10.19 -1.15 -6.46
C PHE A 83 10.76 -0.08 -7.40
N GLU A 84 11.29 -0.50 -8.55
CA GLU A 84 11.85 0.44 -9.53
C GLU A 84 10.82 1.44 -10.07
N ASP A 85 9.52 1.10 -10.00
CA ASP A 85 8.43 1.90 -10.53
C ASP A 85 7.50 2.45 -9.42
N ASN A 86 7.15 3.74 -9.48
CA ASN A 86 6.18 4.44 -8.61
C ASN A 86 4.71 3.95 -8.76
N ARG A 87 4.50 2.72 -9.22
CA ARG A 87 3.19 2.16 -9.59
C ARG A 87 2.79 1.02 -8.65
N VAL A 88 3.05 1.19 -7.36
CA VAL A 88 2.85 0.16 -6.35
C VAL A 88 1.56 0.46 -5.58
N ILE A 89 0.49 -0.24 -5.96
CA ILE A 89 -0.85 -0.03 -5.41
C ILE A 89 -1.12 -1.06 -4.33
N VAL A 90 -1.70 -0.62 -3.22
CA VAL A 90 -2.24 -1.51 -2.18
C VAL A 90 -3.72 -1.69 -2.45
N GLN A 91 -4.13 -2.93 -2.73
CA GLN A 91 -5.50 -3.29 -3.05
C GLN A 91 -6.11 -4.18 -1.97
N ALA A 92 -7.42 -4.01 -1.73
CA ALA A 92 -8.27 -5.01 -1.09
C ALA A 92 -9.30 -5.52 -2.11
N ILE A 93 -9.62 -6.81 -2.03
CA ILE A 93 -10.72 -7.39 -2.80
C ILE A 93 -11.88 -7.66 -1.85
N ARG A 94 -13.07 -7.16 -2.18
CA ARG A 94 -14.30 -7.46 -1.42
C ARG A 94 -15.34 -8.11 -2.31
N LYS A 95 -16.01 -9.13 -1.79
CA LYS A 95 -17.24 -9.66 -2.39
C LYS A 95 -18.41 -8.83 -1.88
N ILE A 96 -19.06 -8.08 -2.78
CA ILE A 96 -20.27 -7.31 -2.49
C ILE A 96 -21.39 -7.96 -3.28
N SER A 97 -22.33 -8.59 -2.57
CA SER A 97 -23.32 -9.50 -3.17
C SER A 97 -22.62 -10.61 -3.97
N GLU A 98 -22.81 -10.71 -5.29
CA GLU A 98 -22.13 -11.68 -6.16
C GLU A 98 -20.98 -11.08 -6.98
N THR A 99 -20.62 -9.82 -6.71
CA THR A 99 -19.58 -9.11 -7.46
C THR A 99 -18.28 -9.02 -6.68
N ILE A 100 -17.17 -9.35 -7.33
CA ILE A 100 -15.82 -9.12 -6.81
C ILE A 100 -15.42 -7.69 -7.14
N VAL A 101 -15.22 -6.87 -6.12
CA VAL A 101 -14.92 -5.44 -6.26
C VAL A 101 -13.51 -5.14 -5.77
N PRO A 102 -12.61 -4.67 -6.64
CA PRO A 102 -11.29 -4.21 -6.25
C PRO A 102 -11.35 -2.80 -5.66
N PHE A 103 -10.78 -2.62 -4.47
CA PHE A 103 -10.60 -1.33 -3.82
C PHE A 103 -9.12 -0.97 -3.77
N ILE A 104 -8.76 0.22 -4.26
CA ILE A 104 -7.49 0.85 -3.92
C ILE A 104 -7.59 1.29 -2.46
N VAL A 105 -6.71 0.79 -1.62
CA VAL A 105 -6.60 1.12 -0.18
C VAL A 105 -5.50 2.15 0.05
N GLY A 106 -4.48 2.14 -0.81
CA GLY A 106 -3.37 3.07 -0.68
C GLY A 106 -2.30 2.85 -1.73
N ILE A 107 -1.23 3.61 -1.58
CA ILE A 107 -0.07 3.60 -2.49
C ILE A 107 1.16 3.40 -1.62
N VAL A 108 2.02 2.45 -1.98
CA VAL A 108 3.27 2.25 -1.25
C VAL A 108 4.12 3.50 -1.43
N ASP A 109 4.63 4.03 -0.34
CA ASP A 109 5.53 5.18 -0.38
C ASP A 109 6.91 4.70 -0.84
N THR A 110 7.21 4.91 -2.12
CA THR A 110 8.50 4.54 -2.73
C THR A 110 9.63 5.47 -2.34
N ASN A 111 9.33 6.64 -1.76
CA ASN A 111 10.34 7.54 -1.20
C ASN A 111 10.73 7.15 0.22
N ALA A 112 9.90 6.36 0.92
CA ALA A 112 10.36 5.69 2.12
C ALA A 112 11.41 4.66 1.71
N GLU A 113 12.66 4.80 2.20
CA GLU A 113 13.73 3.87 1.86
C GLU A 113 13.24 2.45 2.12
N CYS A 114 13.17 1.66 1.05
CA CYS A 114 12.87 0.27 1.22
C CYS A 114 14.06 -0.35 1.94
N VAL A 115 13.77 -0.98 3.08
CA VAL A 115 14.75 -1.72 3.85
C VAL A 115 14.38 -3.19 3.72
N GLU A 116 15.33 -4.00 3.25
CA GLU A 116 15.11 -5.43 3.11
C GLU A 116 14.69 -6.04 4.45
N ASN A 117 13.74 -6.98 4.39
CA ASN A 117 13.15 -7.64 5.55
C ASN A 117 12.42 -6.70 6.52
N LYS A 118 12.07 -5.48 6.12
CA LYS A 118 11.27 -4.57 6.94
C LYS A 118 9.88 -4.36 6.38
N PRO A 119 8.89 -4.09 7.25
CA PRO A 119 7.55 -3.71 6.82
C PRO A 119 7.57 -2.49 5.90
N LEU A 120 6.69 -2.46 4.90
CA LEU A 120 6.53 -1.31 4.00
C LEU A 120 5.67 -0.22 4.61
N ILE A 121 5.90 1.01 4.20
CA ILE A 121 5.06 2.16 4.52
C ILE A 121 4.21 2.48 3.28
N TYR A 122 2.94 2.80 3.50
CA TYR A 122 2.04 3.20 2.42
C TYR A 122 1.16 4.38 2.87
N SER A 123 0.78 5.24 1.93
CA SER A 123 -0.21 6.28 2.14
C SER A 123 -1.62 5.70 1.99
N ARG A 124 -2.54 6.09 2.87
CA ARG A 124 -3.93 5.63 2.89
C ARG A 124 -4.77 6.54 2.00
N ILE A 125 -5.33 5.98 0.92
CA ILE A 125 -6.10 6.77 -0.06
C ILE A 125 -7.33 7.45 0.56
N ALA A 126 -7.87 6.90 1.65
CA ALA A 126 -9.02 7.44 2.37
C ALA A 126 -8.79 8.88 2.87
N TYR A 127 -7.54 9.28 3.13
CA TYR A 127 -7.19 10.63 3.55
C TYR A 127 -7.09 11.63 2.40
N ASP A 128 -6.96 11.15 1.15
CA ASP A 128 -6.80 11.98 -0.05
C ASP A 128 -8.12 12.14 -0.83
N ILE A 129 -9.20 11.49 -0.40
CA ILE A 129 -10.49 11.47 -1.12
C ILE A 129 -11.02 12.86 -1.45
N ASP A 130 -10.92 13.81 -0.50
CA ASP A 130 -11.42 15.17 -0.70
C ASP A 130 -10.61 15.89 -1.78
N TRP A 131 -9.27 15.80 -1.71
CA TRP A 131 -8.39 16.32 -2.75
C TRP A 131 -8.64 15.68 -4.11
N ILE A 132 -8.82 14.35 -4.17
CA ILE A 132 -9.14 13.63 -5.41
C ILE A 132 -10.42 14.18 -6.03
N ARG A 133 -11.50 14.34 -5.24
CA ARG A 133 -12.78 14.87 -5.71
C ARG A 133 -12.67 16.30 -6.25
N GLU A 134 -11.87 17.13 -5.59
CA GLU A 134 -11.66 18.53 -6.01
C GLU A 134 -10.90 18.64 -7.34
N ASN A 135 -10.03 17.67 -7.64
CA ASN A 135 -9.14 17.66 -8.80
C ASN A 135 -9.61 16.75 -9.95
N MET A 136 -10.69 15.98 -9.79
CA MET A 136 -11.30 15.16 -10.85
C MET A 136 -12.32 15.94 -11.71
N LYS A 137 -12.17 17.26 -11.85
CA LYS A 137 -13.05 18.13 -12.67
C LYS A 137 -12.73 18.04 -14.16
#